data_AF-A0A434G112-F1
#
_entry.id   AF-A0A434G112-F1
#
_cell.length_a   1.000
_cell.length_b   1.000
_cell.length_c   1.000
_cell.angle_alpha   90.00
_cell.angle_beta   90.00
_cell.angle_gamma   90.00
#
_symmetry.space_group_name_H-M   'P 1'
#
loop_
_entity.id
_entity.type
_entity.pdbx_description
1 polymer ?
#
loop_
_entity_poly.entity_id
_entity_poly.type
_entity_poly.pdbx_seq_one_letter_code
_entity_poly.pdbx_strand_id
1 'polypeptide(L)' 'MILPDQSWSADDILAHLRSIGVAENLTGMARFGINTATALGIGNSELRPLARKVRKNHERALLLWK' A
#
# COMPACT_ATOMS: atom_id res chain seq x y z
N MET A 1 1.27 -11.97 14.07
CA MET A 1 1.29 -10.94 13.02
C MET A 1 2.74 -10.70 12.65
N ILE A 2 3.12 -10.96 11.40
CA ILE A 2 4.48 -10.68 10.91
C ILE A 2 4.65 -9.16 10.90
N LEU A 3 5.72 -8.66 11.52
CA LEU A 3 6.00 -7.22 11.52
C LEU A 3 6.66 -6.84 10.19
N PRO A 4 6.35 -5.66 9.61
CA PRO A 4 7.01 -5.22 8.41
C PRO A 4 8.50 -4.98 8.66
N ASP A 5 9.34 -5.54 7.80
CA ASP A 5 10.77 -5.33 7.79
C ASP A 5 11.30 -5.28 6.34
N GLN A 6 12.62 -5.19 6.17
CA GLN A 6 13.25 -5.00 4.87
C GLN A 6 13.21 -6.25 3.97
N SER A 7 13.01 -7.43 4.56
CA SER A 7 12.96 -8.74 3.87
C SER A 7 11.62 -9.02 3.19
N TRP A 8 10.57 -8.25 3.50
CA TRP A 8 9.26 -8.39 2.85
C TRP A 8 9.37 -8.30 1.33
N SER A 9 8.75 -9.28 0.67
CA SER A 9 8.58 -9.34 -0.77
C SER A 9 7.52 -8.34 -1.25
N ALA A 10 7.37 -8.22 -2.57
CA ALA A 10 6.28 -7.43 -3.14
C ALA A 10 4.91 -8.01 -2.76
N ASP A 11 4.78 -9.34 -2.74
CA ASP A 11 3.54 -10.03 -2.38
C ASP A 11 3.18 -9.82 -0.90
N ASP A 12 4.15 -9.85 0.01
CA ASP A 12 3.91 -9.55 1.43
C ASP A 12 3.39 -8.13 1.62
N ILE A 13 3.97 -7.17 0.89
CA ILE A 13 3.50 -5.77 0.91
C ILE A 13 2.08 -5.69 0.36
N LEU A 14 1.77 -6.33 -0.78
CA LEU A 14 0.43 -6.30 -1.37
C LEU A 14 -0.61 -6.94 -0.45
N ALA A 15 -0.27 -8.09 0.17
CA ALA A 15 -1.14 -8.75 1.13
C ALA A 15 -1.43 -7.84 2.33
N HIS A 16 -0.41 -7.18 2.86
CA HIS A 16 -0.58 -6.24 3.96
C HIS A 16 -1.42 -5.02 3.56
N LEU A 17 -1.15 -4.40 2.41
CA LEU A 17 -1.91 -3.26 1.91
C LEU A 17 -3.38 -3.60 1.71
N ARG A 18 -3.69 -4.77 1.14
CA ARG A 18 -5.07 -5.26 1.01
C ARG A 18 -5.75 -5.47 2.36
N SER A 19 -5.01 -5.89 3.38
CA SER A 19 -5.57 -6.11 4.72
C SER A 19 -5.92 -4.83 5.48
N ILE A 20 -5.27 -3.70 5.17
CA ILE A 20 -5.49 -2.41 5.84
C ILE A 20 -6.33 -1.43 5.00
N GLY A 21 -6.77 -1.83 3.81
CA GLY A 21 -7.58 -1.01 2.92
C GLY A 21 -8.97 -0.72 3.51
N VAL A 22 -9.46 0.52 3.35
CA VAL A 22 -10.76 0.94 3.87
C VAL A 22 -11.65 1.47 2.75
N ALA A 23 -12.84 0.89 2.60
CA ALA A 23 -13.78 1.25 1.55
C ALA A 23 -14.27 2.72 1.65
N GLU A 24 -14.38 3.26 2.86
CA GLU A 24 -14.78 4.67 3.07
C GLU A 24 -13.79 5.65 2.42
N ASN A 25 -12.49 5.33 2.46
CA ASN A 25 -11.47 6.15 1.81
C ASN A 25 -11.63 6.16 0.29
N LEU A 26 -12.14 5.08 -0.32
CA LEU A 26 -12.43 5.04 -1.76
C LEU A 26 -13.53 6.05 -2.12
N THR A 27 -14.59 6.13 -1.32
CA THR A 27 -15.65 7.13 -1.51
C THR A 27 -15.09 8.55 -1.43
N GLY A 28 -14.21 8.82 -0.46
CA GLY A 28 -13.51 10.09 -0.35
C GLY A 28 -12.66 10.39 -1.59
N MET A 29 -11.87 9.42 -2.04
CA MET A 29 -11.01 9.53 -3.23
C MET A 29 -11.81 9.82 -4.51
N ALA A 30 -12.94 9.14 -4.71
CA ALA A 30 -13.80 9.33 -5.87
C ALA A 30 -14.35 10.76 -5.97
N ARG A 31 -14.63 11.41 -4.82
CA ARG A 31 -15.06 12.82 -4.79
C ARG A 31 -14.01 13.79 -5.34
N PHE A 32 -12.74 13.41 -5.29
CA PHE A 32 -11.62 14.17 -5.87
C PHE A 32 -11.27 13.74 -7.30
N GLY A 33 -12.09 12.91 -7.95
CA GLY A 33 -11.86 12.44 -9.31
C GLY A 33 -10.77 11.37 -9.44
N ILE A 34 -10.36 10.74 -8.34
CA ILE A 34 -9.40 9.63 -8.37
C ILE A 34 -10.11 8.37 -8.89
N ASN A 35 -9.49 7.66 -9.83
CA ASN A 35 -9.98 6.36 -10.27
C ASN A 35 -9.80 5.33 -9.15
N THR A 36 -10.92 4.82 -8.62
CA THR A 36 -10.93 3.89 -7.49
C THR A 36 -11.08 2.42 -7.90
N ALA A 37 -11.12 2.10 -9.20
CA ALA A 37 -11.37 0.74 -9.69
C ALA A 37 -10.37 -0.31 -9.16
N THR A 38 -9.11 0.08 -8.99
CA THR A 38 -8.04 -0.78 -8.44
C THR A 38 -7.42 -0.23 -7.15
N ALA A 39 -7.96 0.89 -6.64
CA ALA A 39 -7.44 1.51 -5.44
C ALA A 39 -7.80 0.68 -4.21
N LEU A 40 -6.89 0.63 -3.24
CA LEU A 40 -7.09 -0.08 -1.97
C LEU A 40 -7.66 0.80 -0.85
N GLY A 41 -7.85 2.10 -1.10
CA GLY A 41 -8.40 3.03 -0.10
C GLY A 41 -7.46 3.26 1.08
N ILE A 42 -6.15 3.37 0.80
CA ILE A 42 -5.12 3.52 1.83
C ILE A 42 -4.60 4.95 1.82
N GLY A 43 -4.64 5.60 2.98
CA GLY A 43 -4.12 6.95 3.17
C GLY A 43 -2.60 6.98 3.34
N ASN A 44 -2.02 8.16 3.09
CA ASN A 44 -0.59 8.39 3.32
C ASN A 44 -0.15 8.18 4.78
N SER A 45 -1.06 8.32 5.75
CA SER A 45 -0.78 8.05 7.17
C SER A 45 -0.40 6.60 7.43
N GLU A 46 -0.99 5.65 6.69
CA GLU A 46 -0.70 4.22 6.80
C GLU A 46 0.49 3.80 5.92
N LEU A 47 0.61 4.39 4.73
CA LEU A 47 1.71 4.08 3.80
C LEU A 47 3.08 4.52 4.35
N ARG A 48 3.17 5.68 5.01
CA ARG A 48 4.45 6.25 5.47
C ARG A 48 5.15 5.37 6.53
N PRO A 49 4.48 4.89 7.59
CA PRO A 49 5.06 3.95 8.54
C PRO A 49 5.53 2.65 7.89
N LEU A 50 4.75 2.08 6.97
CA LEU A 50 5.13 0.87 6.24
C LEU A 50 6.41 1.10 5.42
N ALA A 51 6.44 2.18 4.62
CA ALA A 51 7.59 2.55 3.80
C ALA A 51 8.88 2.72 4.63
N ARG A 52 8.78 3.28 5.85
CA ARG A 52 9.92 3.41 6.78
C ARG A 52 10.46 2.07 7.26
N LYS A 53 9.59 1.06 7.45
CA LYS A 53 9.97 -0.28 7.90
C LYS A 53 10.61 -1.11 6.78
N VAL A 54 9.98 -1.13 5.61
CA VAL A 54 10.45 -1.93 4.46
C VAL A 54 11.66 -1.32 3.74
N ARG A 55 11.88 0.00 3.90
CA ARG A 55 12.99 0.76 3.29
C ARG A 55 13.00 0.74 1.76
N LYS A 56 13.97 1.45 1.19
CA LYS A 56 14.19 1.58 -0.24
C LYS A 56 14.74 0.27 -0.81
N ASN A 57 14.05 -0.30 -1.80
CA ASN A 57 14.51 -1.42 -2.62
C ASN A 57 14.01 -1.19 -4.05
N HIS A 58 14.94 -1.06 -5.01
CA HIS A 58 14.62 -0.73 -6.40
C HIS A 58 13.94 -1.87 -7.15
N GLU A 59 14.39 -3.10 -6.94
CA GLU A 59 13.82 -4.29 -7.56
C GLU A 59 12.36 -4.49 -7.10
N ARG A 60 12.13 -4.39 -5.79
CA ARG A 60 10.77 -4.48 -5.23
C ARG A 60 9.87 -3.35 -5.72
N ALA A 61 10.40 -2.13 -5.86
CA ALA A 61 9.64 -1.01 -6.41
C ALA A 61 9.21 -1.27 -7.86
N LEU A 62 10.07 -1.88 -8.68
CA LEU A 62 9.73 -2.29 -10.05
C LEU A 62 8.67 -3.40 -10.07
N LEU A 63 8.72 -4.35 -9.14
CA LEU A 63 7.70 -5.39 -9.03
C LEU A 63 6.33 -4.80 -8.65
N LEU A 64 6.30 -3.85 -7.71
CA LEU A 64 5.06 -3.18 -7.28
C LEU A 64 4.50 -2.19 -8.32
N TRP A 65 5.30 -1.77 -9.29
CA TRP A 65 4.87 -0.85 -10.35
C TRP A 65 4.09 -1.54 -11.46
N LYS A 66 4.30 -2.84 -11.65
CA LYS A 66 3.59 -3.64 -12.66
C LYS A 66 2.12 -3.81 -12.31
#